data_AF-A0A4U5JB47-F1
#
_entry.id   AF-A0A4U5JB47-F1
#
_cell.length_a   1.000
_cell.length_b   1.000
_cell.length_c   1.000
_cell.angle_alpha   90.00
_cell.angle_beta   90.00
_cell.angle_gamma   90.00
#
_symmetry.space_group_name_H-M   'P 1'
#
loop_
_entity.id
_entity.type
_entity.pdbx_description
1 polymer ?
#
loop_
_entity_poly.entity_id
_entity_poly.type
_entity_poly.pdbx_seq_one_letter_code
_entity_poly.pdbx_strand_id
1 'polypeptide(L)' 'MRVSPLGLLVAIVIMVPIIIEMRTVFVHVGLDVSLAETALLGLAMIGAIVLWAVAPDLRGKGRSNGG' A
#
# COMPACT_ATOMS: atom_id res chain seq x y z
N MET A 1 -10.08 -10.62 6.59
CA MET A 1 -9.59 -9.56 5.70
C MET A 1 -10.73 -8.60 5.41
N ARG A 2 -10.48 -7.31 5.20
CA ARG A 2 -11.52 -6.32 4.82
C ARG A 2 -11.98 -6.44 3.36
N VAL A 3 -11.13 -6.98 2.51
CA VAL A 3 -11.36 -7.18 1.07
C VAL A 3 -10.93 -8.59 0.66
N SER A 4 -11.44 -9.09 -0.46
CA SER A 4 -11.02 -10.40 -0.99
C SER A 4 -9.56 -10.35 -1.48
N PRO A 5 -8.83 -11.48 -1.49
CA PRO A 5 -7.45 -11.51 -1.99
C PRO A 5 -7.31 -11.01 -3.42
N LEU A 6 -8.27 -11.37 -4.29
CA LEU A 6 -8.31 -10.90 -5.67
C LEU A 6 -8.56 -9.39 -5.74
N GLY A 7 -9.49 -8.86 -4.94
CA GLY A 7 -9.75 -7.42 -4.86
C GLY A 7 -8.53 -6.64 -4.35
N LEU A 8 -7.80 -7.20 -3.37
CA LEU A 8 -6.55 -6.62 -2.88
C LEU A 8 -5.47 -6.60 -3.96
N LEU A 9 -5.32 -7.69 -4.74
CA LEU A 9 -4.36 -7.75 -5.84
C LEU A 9 -4.67 -6.70 -6.91
N VAL A 10 -5.95 -6.58 -7.31
CA VAL A 10 -6.39 -5.55 -8.26
C VAL A 10 -6.08 -4.15 -7.74
N ALA A 11 -6.35 -3.87 -6.46
CA ALA A 11 -6.03 -2.58 -5.85
C ALA A 11 -4.51 -2.28 -5.90
N ILE A 12 -3.66 -3.26 -5.60
CA ILE A 12 -2.19 -3.10 -5.67
C ILE A 12 -1.74 -2.82 -7.11
N VAL A 13 -2.28 -3.53 -8.10
CA VAL A 13 -1.93 -3.32 -9.51
C VAL A 13 -2.34 -1.92 -9.97
N ILE A 14 -3.52 -1.44 -9.58
CA ILE A 14 -4.00 -0.08 -9.89
C ILE A 14 -3.10 1.00 -9.24
N MET A 15 -2.49 0.71 -8.09
CA MET A 15 -1.58 1.65 -7.44
C MET A 15 -0.28 1.88 -8.23
N VAL A 16 0.17 0.92 -9.05
CA VAL A 16 1.42 1.04 -9.82
C VAL A 16 1.46 2.28 -10.71
N PRO A 17 0.50 2.51 -11.63
CA PRO A 17 0.49 3.74 -12.43
C PRO A 17 0.33 4.99 -11.55
N ILE A 18 -0.44 4.95 -10.46
CA ILE A 18 -0.59 6.10 -9.53
C ILE A 18 0.77 6.49 -8.91
N ILE A 19 1.56 5.51 -8.47
CA ILE A 19 2.90 5.72 -7.92
C ILE A 19 3.83 6.35 -8.96
N ILE A 20 3.79 5.85 -10.19
CA ILE A 20 4.62 6.36 -11.29
C ILE A 20 4.23 7.80 -11.62
N GLU A 21 2.92 8.10 -11.74
CA GLU A 21 2.43 9.44 -12.06
C GLU A 21 2.71 10.45 -10.95
N MET A 22 2.76 10.03 -9.68
CA MET A 22 3.17 10.93 -8.60
C MET A 22 4.58 11.48 -8.81
N ARG A 23 5.50 10.74 -9.44
CA ARG A 23 6.81 11.30 -9.79
C ARG A 23 6.67 12.47 -10.77
N THR A 24 5.79 12.33 -11.76
CA THR A 24 5.46 13.41 -12.70
C THR A 24 4.86 14.62 -11.98
N VAL A 25 3.96 14.39 -11.01
CA VAL A 25 3.33 15.44 -10.19
C VAL A 25 4.37 16.14 -9.30
N PHE A 26 5.25 15.40 -8.64
CA PHE A 26 6.29 15.96 -7.78
C PHE A 26 7.26 16.84 -8.57
N VAL A 27 7.70 16.40 -9.74
CA VAL A 27 8.53 17.21 -10.63
C VAL A 27 7.79 18.49 -11.05
N HIS A 28 6.48 18.42 -11.28
CA HIS A 28 5.65 19.60 -11.60
C HIS A 28 5.61 20.65 -10.49
N VAL A 29 5.75 20.25 -9.22
CA VAL A 29 5.81 21.17 -8.08
C VAL A 29 7.24 21.51 -7.66
N GLY A 30 8.23 21.17 -8.48
CA GLY A 30 9.64 21.48 -8.23
C GLY A 30 10.33 20.53 -7.25
N LEU A 31 9.76 19.35 -6.97
CA LEU A 31 10.35 18.31 -6.15
C LEU A 31 10.97 17.24 -7.04
N ASP A 32 12.30 17.18 -7.06
CA ASP A 32 13.03 16.09 -7.69
C ASP A 32 13.02 14.86 -6.79
N VAL A 33 12.14 13.91 -7.11
CA VAL A 33 12.04 12.64 -6.41
C VAL A 33 12.80 11.57 -7.19
N SER A 34 13.79 10.99 -6.53
CA SER A 34 14.60 9.90 -7.08
C SER A 34 13.77 8.63 -7.27
N LEU A 35 14.31 7.70 -8.06
CA LEU A 35 13.67 6.39 -8.24
C LEU A 35 13.55 5.63 -6.90
N ALA A 36 14.56 5.73 -6.03
CA ALA A 36 14.58 5.06 -4.74
C ALA A 36 13.50 5.63 -3.79
N GLU A 37 13.34 6.96 -3.73
CA GLU A 37 12.31 7.61 -2.94
C GLU A 37 10.90 7.27 -3.45
N THR A 38 10.73 7.24 -4.78
CA THR A 38 9.46 6.84 -5.40
C THR A 38 9.11 5.38 -5.06
N ALA A 39 10.10 4.48 -5.12
CA ALA A 39 9.92 3.08 -4.75
C ALA A 39 9.60 2.90 -3.27
N LEU A 40 10.27 3.66 -2.38
CA LEU A 40 10.02 3.64 -0.94
C LEU A 40 8.60 4.14 -0.62
N LEU A 41 8.16 5.22 -1.26
CA LEU A 41 6.80 5.75 -1.14
C LEU A 41 5.76 4.73 -1.64
N GLY A 42 6.02 4.10 -2.78
CA GLY A 42 5.17 3.03 -3.31
C GLY A 42 5.04 1.85 -2.35
N LEU A 43 6.15 1.40 -1.79
CA LEU A 43 6.17 0.34 -0.78
C LEU A 43 5.39 0.73 0.47
N ALA A 44 5.54 1.96 0.95
CA ALA A 44 4.81 2.46 2.11
C ALA A 44 3.30 2.48 1.87
N MET A 45 2.85 2.97 0.71
CA MET A 45 1.43 3.01 0.35
C MET A 45 0.83 1.61 0.18
N ILE A 46 1.52 0.71 -0.54
CA ILE A 46 1.08 -0.69 -0.71
C ILE A 46 1.03 -1.38 0.66
N GLY A 47 2.06 -1.20 1.48
CA GLY A 47 2.13 -1.72 2.85
C GLY A 47 0.97 -1.25 3.72
N ALA A 48 0.59 0.03 3.63
CA ALA A 48 -0.55 0.58 4.35
C ALA A 48 -1.87 -0.08 3.92
N ILE A 49 -2.09 -0.28 2.62
CA ILE A 49 -3.28 -0.97 2.09
C ILE A 49 -3.33 -2.42 2.56
N VAL A 50 -2.20 -3.14 2.47
CA VAL A 50 -2.10 -4.53 2.93
C VAL A 50 -2.41 -4.62 4.42
N LEU A 51 -1.76 -3.79 5.24
CA LEU A 51 -1.97 -3.75 6.68
C LEU A 51 -3.44 -3.47 7.02
N TRP A 52 -4.04 -2.47 6.37
CA TRP A 52 -5.45 -2.14 6.53
C TRP A 52 -6.36 -3.31 6.14
N ALA A 53 -6.05 -4.02 5.05
CA ALA A 53 -6.83 -5.16 4.57
C ALA A 53 -6.76 -6.35 5.53
N VAL A 54 -5.60 -6.64 6.14
CA VAL A 54 -5.39 -7.81 7.01
C VAL A 54 -5.59 -7.52 8.51
N ALA A 55 -5.66 -6.24 8.92
CA ALA A 55 -5.80 -5.83 10.31
C ALA A 55 -6.92 -6.55 11.11
N PRO A 56 -8.12 -6.83 10.56
CA PRO A 56 -9.14 -7.58 11.28
C PRO A 56 -8.70 -8.98 11.70
N ASP A 57 -7.92 -9.67 10.86
CA ASP A 57 -7.52 -11.06 11.09
C ASP A 57 -6.40 -11.13 12.13
N LEU A 58 -5.49 -10.15 12.09
CA LEU A 58 -4.45 -9.99 13.11
C LEU A 58 -5.08 -9.81 14.50
N ARG A 59 -6.17 -9.02 14.59
CA ARG A 59 -6.90 -8.80 15.85
C ARG A 59 -7.67 -10.04 16.31
N GLY A 60 -8.20 -10.84 15.38
CA GLY A 60 -8.87 -12.11 15.68
C GLY A 60 -7.92 -13.18 16.21
N LYS A 61 -6.72 -13.30 15.62
CA LYS A 61 -5.71 -14.30 16.01
C LYS A 61 -5.14 -14.04 17.42
N GLY A 62 -4.97 -12.77 17.81
CA GLY A 62 -4.52 -12.42 19.17
C GLY A 62 -5.50 -12.78 20.29
N ARG A 63 -6.80 -12.90 20.01
CA ARG A 63 -7.81 -13.27 21.02
C ARG A 63 -7.92 -14.78 21.26
N SER A 64 -7.47 -15.62 20.33
CA SER A 64 -7.55 -17.08 20.45
C SER A 64 -6.45 -17.69 21.32
N ASN A 65 -5.39 -16.94 21.62
CA ASN A 65 -4.20 -17.44 22.32
C ASN A 65 -4.21 -17.19 23.85
N GLY A 66 -5.39 -16.94 24.41
CA GLY A 66 -5.60 -16.66 25.84
C GLY A 66 -6.73 -17.47 26.49
N GLY A 67 -6.94 -18.71 26.01
CA GLY A 67 -7.87 -19.68 26.59
C GLY A 67 -7.13 -20.70 27.45
#